data_AF-A0A382JB49-F1
#
_entry.id   AF-A0A382JB49-F1
#
_cell.length_a   1.000
_cell.length_b   1.000
_cell.length_c   1.000
_cell.angle_alpha   90.00
_cell.angle_beta   90.00
_cell.angle_gamma   90.00
#
_symmetry.space_group_name_H-M   'P 1'
#
loop_
_entity.id
_entity.type
_entity.pdbx_description
1 polymer ?
#
loop_
_entity_poly.entity_id
_entity_poly.type
_entity_poly.pdbx_seq_one_letter_code
_entity_poly.pdbx_strand_id
1 'polypeptide(L)'
;VLLSATSAGADRLLVPMDLQQRNHLKAYGLAFWILERDIDVDWLLNYRGGSFAVQAHDLIAQEARIRGVSFEVVSEPDIARIWAQIDAANMDVVRLEKAPKIAVYTPPNAQPWDDAVTMALEYAGIDYEKLWDEDVLDGRLDDYDWLHLHHEDFTGQYGKFYSSFRNEMWYREQQRLYEAQAKRLGFSKVADQKKVVARVIYEYVA
;
A
#
# COMPACT_ATOMS: atom_id res chain seq x y z
N VAL A 1 -24.92 -6.07 48.36
CA VAL A 1 -24.49 -6.92 47.22
C VAL A 1 -23.67 -6.03 46.30
N LEU A 2 -22.35 -6.19 46.30
CA LEU A 2 -21.48 -5.52 45.33
C LEU A 2 -21.65 -6.25 44.01
N LEU A 3 -22.27 -5.60 43.02
CA LEU A 3 -22.33 -6.08 41.65
C LEU A 3 -20.93 -5.89 41.04
N SER A 4 -20.14 -6.96 41.02
CA SER A 4 -18.96 -7.03 40.18
C SER A 4 -19.43 -6.98 38.72
N ALA A 5 -19.20 -5.86 38.06
CA ALA A 5 -19.31 -5.78 36.61
C ALA A 5 -18.20 -6.66 36.02
N THR A 6 -18.53 -7.89 35.65
CA THR A 6 -17.69 -8.67 34.75
C THR A 6 -17.63 -7.89 33.44
N SER A 7 -16.48 -7.34 33.10
CA SER A 7 -16.23 -6.83 31.74
C SER A 7 -16.50 -8.00 30.80
N ALA A 8 -17.65 -7.99 30.13
CA ALA A 8 -17.85 -8.83 28.96
C ALA A 8 -16.78 -8.37 27.97
N GLY A 9 -15.72 -9.16 27.81
CA GLY A 9 -14.74 -8.89 26.77
C GLY A 9 -15.45 -8.93 25.42
N ALA A 10 -14.98 -8.10 24.49
CA ALA A 10 -15.64 -7.91 23.22
C ALA A 10 -15.14 -8.97 22.25
N ASP A 11 -16.07 -9.68 21.62
CA ASP A 11 -15.74 -10.57 20.50
C ASP A 11 -14.92 -9.81 19.44
N ARG A 12 -14.14 -10.55 18.66
CA ARG A 12 -13.33 -9.99 17.57
C ARG A 12 -13.73 -10.55 16.24
N LEU A 13 -13.51 -9.77 15.18
CA LEU A 13 -13.52 -10.27 13.81
C LEU A 13 -12.08 -10.64 13.44
N LEU A 14 -11.88 -11.91 13.13
CA LEU A 14 -10.65 -12.42 12.54
C LEU A 14 -10.84 -12.52 11.04
N VAL A 15 -10.04 -11.79 10.28
CA VAL A 15 -9.97 -11.85 8.82
C VAL A 15 -8.79 -12.76 8.46
N PRO A 16 -9.02 -14.03 8.10
CA PRO A 16 -7.94 -14.92 7.72
C PRO A 16 -7.30 -14.46 6.42
N MET A 17 -6.00 -14.73 6.28
CA MET A 17 -5.22 -14.45 5.06
C MET A 17 -4.60 -15.73 4.48
N ASP A 18 -4.98 -16.90 4.99
CA ASP A 18 -4.65 -18.20 4.45
C ASP A 18 -5.54 -18.55 3.23
N LEU A 19 -5.50 -19.82 2.80
CA LEU A 19 -6.25 -20.30 1.63
C LEU A 19 -7.78 -20.28 1.79
N GLN A 20 -8.30 -20.02 2.99
CA GLN A 20 -9.74 -19.91 3.23
C GLN A 20 -10.29 -18.53 2.84
N GLN A 21 -9.43 -17.53 2.68
CA GLN A 21 -9.84 -16.19 2.30
C GLN A 21 -10.29 -16.17 0.83
N ARG A 22 -11.49 -15.65 0.60
CA ARG A 22 -12.08 -15.51 -0.73
C ARG A 22 -11.52 -14.34 -1.53
N ASN A 23 -11.04 -13.30 -0.84
CA ASN A 23 -10.49 -12.12 -1.51
C ASN A 23 -9.40 -11.43 -0.67
N HIS A 24 -8.15 -11.83 -0.87
CA HIS A 24 -7.00 -11.28 -0.13
C HIS A 24 -6.76 -9.80 -0.41
N LEU A 25 -6.85 -9.35 -1.67
CA LEU A 25 -6.61 -7.94 -2.01
C LEU A 25 -7.68 -7.03 -1.38
N LYS A 26 -8.95 -7.44 -1.42
CA LYS A 26 -10.02 -6.71 -0.72
C LYS A 26 -9.89 -6.77 0.80
N ALA A 27 -9.26 -7.81 1.37
CA ALA A 27 -9.00 -7.88 2.81
C ALA A 27 -7.99 -6.83 3.26
N TYR A 28 -6.92 -6.56 2.48
CA TYR A 28 -6.05 -5.40 2.72
C TYR A 28 -6.81 -4.08 2.62
N GLY A 29 -7.66 -3.93 1.59
CA GLY A 29 -8.51 -2.75 1.45
C GLY A 29 -9.50 -2.56 2.60
N LEU A 30 -10.01 -3.66 3.19
CA LEU A 30 -10.83 -3.60 4.41
C LEU A 30 -10.00 -3.09 5.60
N ALA A 31 -8.76 -3.55 5.78
CA ALA A 31 -7.90 -3.07 6.85
C ALA A 31 -7.63 -1.56 6.74
N PHE A 32 -7.32 -1.05 5.54
CA PHE A 32 -7.18 0.39 5.29
C PHE A 32 -8.47 1.15 5.63
N TRP A 33 -9.61 0.67 5.14
CA TRP A 33 -10.92 1.29 5.39
C TRP A 33 -11.27 1.35 6.89
N ILE A 34 -10.85 0.37 7.68
CA ILE A 34 -11.01 0.37 9.15
C ILE A 34 -10.10 1.44 9.77
N LEU A 35 -8.83 1.49 9.37
CA LEU A 35 -7.85 2.46 9.88
C LEU A 35 -8.20 3.92 9.55
N GLU A 36 -8.80 4.17 8.38
CA GLU A 36 -9.34 5.49 7.99
C GLU A 36 -10.47 6.00 8.89
N ARG A 37 -11.03 5.12 9.73
CA ARG A 37 -12.09 5.44 10.70
C ARG A 37 -11.55 5.50 12.13
N ASP A 38 -10.23 5.61 12.28
CA ASP A 38 -9.54 5.66 13.56
C ASP A 38 -9.83 4.43 14.44
N ILE A 39 -9.97 3.26 13.79
CA ILE A 39 -10.15 1.97 14.46
C ILE A 39 -8.88 1.14 14.27
N ASP A 40 -8.30 0.73 15.38
CA ASP A 40 -7.11 -0.10 15.41
C ASP A 40 -7.32 -1.50 14.81
N VAL A 41 -6.31 -1.98 14.09
CA VAL A 41 -6.25 -3.35 13.55
C VAL A 41 -5.00 -4.05 14.05
N ASP A 42 -5.14 -5.25 14.59
CA ASP A 42 -4.01 -6.12 14.93
C ASP A 42 -3.64 -6.95 13.69
N TRP A 43 -2.42 -6.79 13.17
CA TRP A 43 -1.87 -7.62 12.09
C TRP A 43 -1.04 -8.77 12.64
N LEU A 44 -1.46 -10.00 12.31
CA LEU A 44 -0.99 -11.23 12.94
C LEU A 44 0.06 -11.89 12.05
N LEU A 45 1.30 -11.42 12.15
CA LEU A 45 2.41 -11.85 11.32
C LEU A 45 2.63 -13.36 11.43
N ASN A 46 2.73 -14.02 10.28
CA ASN A 46 2.87 -15.48 10.13
C ASN A 46 1.74 -16.34 10.75
N TYR A 47 0.71 -15.74 11.36
CA TYR A 47 -0.48 -16.46 11.78
C TYR A 47 -1.51 -16.47 10.64
N ARG A 48 -1.84 -17.68 10.17
CA ARG A 48 -2.81 -17.90 9.07
C ARG A 48 -2.62 -16.93 7.90
N GLY A 49 -1.39 -16.86 7.38
CA GLY A 49 -1.04 -16.02 6.23
C GLY A 49 -0.94 -14.52 6.50
N GLY A 50 -0.85 -14.07 7.76
CA GLY A 50 -0.81 -12.65 8.09
C GLY A 50 -2.20 -12.08 8.36
N SER A 51 -3.01 -12.77 9.18
CA SER A 51 -4.42 -12.41 9.41
C SER A 51 -4.59 -11.05 10.06
N PHE A 52 -5.77 -10.45 9.94
CA PHE A 52 -6.13 -9.24 10.68
C PHE A 52 -7.13 -9.56 11.78
N ALA A 53 -6.99 -8.95 12.95
CA ALA A 53 -7.97 -9.01 14.00
C ALA A 53 -8.41 -7.60 14.41
N VAL A 54 -9.71 -7.41 14.58
CA VAL A 54 -10.30 -6.12 15.00
C VAL A 54 -11.44 -6.39 15.98
N GLN A 55 -11.72 -5.43 16.86
CA GLN A 55 -12.90 -5.52 17.72
C GLN A 55 -14.16 -5.70 16.88
N ALA A 56 -15.04 -6.61 17.28
CA ALA A 56 -16.24 -6.89 16.51
C ALA A 56 -17.19 -5.70 16.51
N HIS A 57 -17.58 -5.31 15.30
CA HIS A 57 -18.54 -4.24 15.06
C HIS A 57 -19.34 -4.54 13.79
N ASP A 58 -20.65 -4.35 13.85
CA ASP A 58 -21.56 -4.73 12.75
C ASP A 58 -21.22 -4.03 11.43
N LEU A 59 -20.78 -2.77 11.50
CA LEU A 59 -20.34 -2.00 10.33
C LEU A 59 -19.16 -2.68 9.62
N ILE A 60 -18.17 -3.17 10.37
CA ILE A 60 -16.99 -3.83 9.79
C ILE A 60 -17.40 -5.19 9.19
N ALA A 61 -18.24 -5.95 9.89
CA ALA A 61 -18.77 -7.22 9.39
C ALA A 61 -19.59 -7.04 8.11
N GLN A 62 -20.40 -5.98 8.02
CA GLN A 62 -21.15 -5.63 6.82
C GLN A 62 -20.24 -5.24 5.66
N GLU A 63 -19.25 -4.38 5.91
CA GLU A 63 -18.29 -3.95 4.89
C GLU A 63 -17.48 -5.14 4.35
N ALA A 64 -17.02 -6.04 5.23
CA ALA A 64 -16.35 -7.27 4.83
C ALA A 64 -17.22 -8.12 3.88
N ARG A 65 -18.53 -8.27 4.18
CA ARG A 65 -19.46 -9.00 3.28
C ARG A 65 -19.62 -8.30 1.93
N ILE A 66 -19.77 -6.97 1.92
CA ILE A 66 -19.91 -6.18 0.68
C ILE A 66 -18.66 -6.35 -0.20
N ARG A 67 -17.47 -6.36 0.41
CA ARG A 67 -16.19 -6.55 -0.27
C ARG A 67 -15.88 -8.00 -0.65
N GLY A 68 -16.71 -8.96 -0.24
CA GLY A 68 -16.48 -10.39 -0.46
C GLY A 68 -15.33 -10.97 0.38
N VAL A 69 -14.97 -10.30 1.47
CA VAL A 69 -13.92 -10.72 2.42
C VAL A 69 -14.50 -11.70 3.43
N SER A 70 -13.82 -12.83 3.60
CA SER A 70 -14.18 -13.83 4.62
C SER A 70 -13.66 -13.38 5.99
N PHE A 71 -14.46 -13.60 7.03
CA PHE A 71 -14.11 -13.32 8.42
C PHE A 71 -14.77 -14.34 9.35
N GLU A 72 -14.23 -14.46 10.55
CA GLU A 72 -14.70 -15.31 11.64
C GLU A 72 -14.97 -14.42 12.86
N VAL A 73 -16.08 -14.65 13.56
CA VAL A 73 -16.30 -14.05 14.88
C VAL A 73 -15.63 -14.96 15.90
N VAL A 74 -14.64 -14.45 16.62
CA VAL A 74 -13.90 -15.20 17.63
C VAL A 74 -14.20 -14.63 19.02
N SER A 75 -14.45 -15.52 19.98
CA SER A 75 -14.69 -15.13 21.35
C SER A 75 -13.39 -14.72 22.05
N GLU A 76 -13.50 -14.03 23.17
CA GLU A 76 -12.34 -13.63 23.98
C GLU A 76 -11.44 -14.82 24.41
N PRO A 77 -11.99 -15.97 24.88
CA PRO A 77 -11.17 -17.15 25.12
C PRO A 77 -10.46 -17.68 23.86
N ASP A 78 -11.08 -17.54 22.68
CA ASP A 78 -10.47 -17.99 21.42
C ASP A 78 -9.34 -17.07 21.00
N ILE A 79 -9.52 -15.75 21.06
CA ILE A 79 -8.45 -14.82 20.71
C ILE A 79 -7.27 -14.93 21.69
N ALA A 80 -7.53 -15.14 22.98
CA ALA A 80 -6.46 -15.37 23.96
C ALA A 80 -5.62 -16.62 23.62
N ARG A 81 -6.25 -17.69 23.09
CA ARG A 81 -5.54 -18.87 22.60
C ARG A 81 -4.71 -18.57 21.35
N ILE A 82 -5.23 -17.74 20.44
CA ILE A 82 -4.49 -17.27 19.26
C ILE A 82 -3.26 -16.47 19.68
N TRP A 83 -3.39 -15.54 20.64
CA TRP A 83 -2.26 -14.79 21.19
C TRP A 83 -1.19 -15.69 21.81
N ALA A 84 -1.61 -16.66 22.64
CA ALA A 84 -0.68 -17.61 23.23
C ALA A 84 0.04 -18.47 22.17
N GLN A 85 -0.65 -18.83 21.08
CA GLN A 85 -0.03 -19.55 19.96
C GLN A 85 1.00 -18.68 19.23
N ILE A 86 0.70 -17.40 19.01
CA ILE A 86 1.61 -16.46 18.35
C ILE A 86 2.89 -16.27 19.18
N ASP A 87 2.74 -16.02 20.49
CA ASP A 87 3.87 -15.82 21.42
C ASP A 87 4.77 -17.06 21.53
N ALA A 88 4.21 -18.26 21.36
CA ALA A 88 4.95 -19.52 21.44
C ALA A 88 5.66 -19.93 20.13
N ALA A 89 5.52 -19.15 19.04
CA ALA A 89 6.02 -19.50 17.72
C ALA A 89 6.78 -18.33 17.05
N ASN A 90 7.30 -18.55 15.84
CA ASN A 90 7.91 -17.48 15.03
C ASN A 90 6.85 -16.61 14.35
N MET A 91 6.01 -15.96 15.17
CA MET A 91 4.88 -15.11 14.79
C MET A 91 4.94 -13.83 15.62
N ASP A 92 4.15 -12.81 15.24
CA ASP A 92 4.10 -11.55 15.97
C ASP A 92 2.75 -10.85 15.79
N VAL A 93 2.43 -9.90 16.68
CA VAL A 93 1.25 -9.04 16.57
C VAL A 93 1.70 -7.59 16.44
N VAL A 94 1.41 -7.00 15.28
CA VAL A 94 1.67 -5.58 15.02
C VAL A 94 0.35 -4.82 15.08
N ARG A 95 0.24 -3.89 16.04
CA ARG A 95 -0.89 -2.97 16.14
C ARG A 95 -0.75 -1.87 15.07
N LEU A 96 -1.76 -1.75 14.21
CA LEU A 96 -1.90 -0.69 13.21
C LEU A 96 -2.94 0.31 13.72
N GLU A 97 -2.57 1.60 13.75
CA GLU A 97 -3.39 2.67 14.35
C GLU A 97 -3.80 3.75 13.33
N LYS A 98 -3.08 3.84 12.20
CA LYS A 98 -3.31 4.86 11.17
C LYS A 98 -3.11 4.31 9.77
N ALA A 99 -3.98 4.68 8.85
CA ALA A 99 -3.81 4.40 7.42
C ALA A 99 -2.67 5.27 6.85
N PRO A 100 -1.64 4.68 6.22
CA PRO A 100 -0.57 5.45 5.59
C PRO A 100 -1.06 6.13 4.32
N LYS A 101 -0.59 7.36 4.08
CA LYS A 101 -0.77 8.04 2.78
C LYS A 101 0.22 7.48 1.77
N ILE A 102 -0.30 7.00 0.64
CA ILE A 102 0.46 6.31 -0.40
C ILE A 102 0.68 7.24 -1.59
N ALA A 103 1.94 7.40 -1.99
CA ALA A 103 2.33 7.97 -3.26
C ALA A 103 2.81 6.88 -4.23
N VAL A 104 2.46 7.02 -5.51
CA VAL A 104 2.98 6.20 -6.60
C VAL A 104 3.75 7.11 -7.56
N TYR A 105 5.04 6.88 -7.68
CA TYR A 105 5.86 7.58 -8.66
C TYR A 105 5.64 6.99 -10.05
N THR A 106 5.02 7.77 -10.94
CA THR A 106 4.62 7.28 -12.27
C THR A 106 4.55 8.40 -13.30
N PRO A 107 4.99 8.17 -14.55
CA PRO A 107 4.96 9.20 -15.57
C PRO A 107 3.52 9.57 -15.97
N PRO A 108 3.27 10.84 -16.35
CA PRO A 108 1.92 11.31 -16.67
C PRO A 108 1.28 10.61 -17.89
N ASN A 109 2.09 9.94 -18.71
CA ASN A 109 1.65 9.20 -19.89
C ASN A 109 1.61 7.67 -19.68
N ALA A 110 1.82 7.16 -18.46
CA ALA A 110 1.67 5.74 -18.13
C ALA A 110 0.24 5.26 -18.38
N GLN A 111 0.08 4.06 -18.96
CA GLN A 111 -1.25 3.48 -19.10
C GLN A 111 -1.68 2.80 -17.79
N PRO A 112 -2.98 2.77 -17.46
CA PRO A 112 -3.47 2.20 -16.19
C PRO A 112 -3.12 0.72 -15.97
N TRP A 113 -2.92 -0.06 -17.03
CA TRP A 113 -2.57 -1.49 -16.95
C TRP A 113 -1.06 -1.75 -16.93
N ASP A 114 -0.24 -0.71 -17.06
CA ASP A 114 1.22 -0.84 -17.08
C ASP A 114 1.79 -1.01 -15.65
N ASP A 115 1.00 -0.72 -14.62
CA ASP A 115 1.41 -0.79 -13.21
C ASP A 115 0.48 -1.70 -12.41
N ALA A 116 1.01 -2.89 -12.10
CA ALA A 116 0.31 -3.91 -11.32
C ALA A 116 0.00 -3.46 -9.88
N VAL A 117 0.80 -2.55 -9.31
CA VAL A 117 0.58 -2.02 -7.96
C VAL A 117 -0.62 -1.08 -7.95
N THR A 118 -0.72 -0.16 -8.91
CA THR A 118 -1.92 0.70 -8.99
C THR A 118 -3.17 -0.11 -9.26
N MET A 119 -3.10 -1.14 -10.12
CA MET A 119 -4.24 -2.05 -10.33
C MET A 119 -4.64 -2.79 -9.04
N ALA A 120 -3.67 -3.21 -8.24
CA ALA A 120 -3.94 -3.88 -6.97
C ALA A 120 -4.55 -2.94 -5.93
N LEU A 121 -4.05 -1.70 -5.82
CA LEU A 121 -4.59 -0.65 -4.94
C LEU A 121 -6.03 -0.29 -5.32
N GLU A 122 -6.28 -0.05 -6.62
CA GLU A 122 -7.63 0.22 -7.14
C GLU A 122 -8.58 -0.95 -6.90
N TYR A 123 -8.12 -2.18 -7.17
CA TYR A 123 -8.91 -3.37 -6.90
C TYR A 123 -9.18 -3.54 -5.40
N ALA A 124 -8.23 -3.25 -4.51
CA ALA A 124 -8.43 -3.27 -3.06
C ALA A 124 -9.36 -2.15 -2.58
N GLY A 125 -9.43 -1.04 -3.33
CA GLY A 125 -10.10 0.20 -2.92
C GLY A 125 -9.27 0.94 -1.87
N ILE A 126 -7.96 1.05 -2.11
CA ILE A 126 -7.00 1.80 -1.30
C ILE A 126 -6.61 3.05 -2.09
N ASP A 127 -6.77 4.21 -1.47
CA ASP A 127 -6.47 5.49 -2.10
C ASP A 127 -4.95 5.71 -2.21
N TYR A 128 -4.53 6.35 -3.30
CA TYR A 128 -3.14 6.72 -3.55
C TYR A 128 -3.10 7.97 -4.44
N GLU A 129 -1.98 8.69 -4.37
CA GLU A 129 -1.73 9.81 -5.27
C GLU A 129 -0.56 9.52 -6.21
N LYS A 130 -0.63 10.06 -7.43
CA LYS A 130 0.43 9.94 -8.42
C LYS A 130 1.36 11.14 -8.31
N LEU A 131 2.65 10.88 -8.23
CA LEU A 131 3.71 11.88 -8.25
C LEU A 131 4.63 11.65 -9.43
N TRP A 132 5.23 12.72 -9.93
CA TRP A 132 6.29 12.63 -10.92
C TRP A 132 7.49 13.52 -10.55
N ASP A 133 8.39 13.75 -11.49
CA ASP A 133 9.67 14.42 -11.25
C ASP A 133 9.53 15.81 -10.62
N GLU A 134 8.58 16.60 -11.10
CA GLU A 134 8.36 17.97 -10.63
C GLU A 134 7.85 17.97 -9.19
N ASP A 135 6.88 17.11 -8.87
CA ASP A 135 6.34 16.97 -7.51
C ASP A 135 7.41 16.58 -6.50
N VAL A 136 8.31 15.66 -6.88
CA VAL A 136 9.43 15.24 -6.03
C VAL A 136 10.40 16.40 -5.79
N LEU A 137 10.75 17.14 -6.84
CA LEU A 137 11.68 18.27 -6.73
C LEU A 137 11.08 19.47 -5.98
N ASP A 138 9.75 19.60 -5.99
CA ASP A 138 9.01 20.61 -5.23
C ASP A 138 8.79 20.23 -3.75
N GLY A 139 9.29 19.05 -3.32
CA GLY A 139 9.25 18.61 -1.92
C GLY A 139 7.93 17.95 -1.49
N ARG A 140 7.06 17.56 -2.44
CA ARG A 140 5.76 16.95 -2.11
C ARG A 140 5.86 15.58 -1.43
N LEU A 141 7.03 14.94 -1.40
CA LEU A 141 7.22 13.64 -0.74
C LEU A 141 6.89 13.69 0.76
N ASP A 142 7.11 14.83 1.42
CA ASP A 142 6.85 15.00 2.86
C ASP A 142 5.37 14.86 3.25
N ASP A 143 4.45 14.90 2.28
CA ASP A 143 3.01 14.73 2.50
C ASP A 143 2.57 13.26 2.61
N TYR A 144 3.48 12.30 2.34
CA TYR A 144 3.17 10.88 2.24
C TYR A 144 3.98 10.03 3.23
N ASP A 145 3.42 8.87 3.59
CA ASP A 145 4.04 7.92 4.51
C ASP A 145 4.75 6.77 3.74
N TRP A 146 4.34 6.52 2.49
CA TRP A 146 4.87 5.42 1.67
C TRP A 146 4.95 5.80 0.19
N LEU A 147 5.99 5.31 -0.50
CA LEU A 147 6.27 5.62 -1.90
C LEU A 147 6.52 4.34 -2.71
N HIS A 148 5.69 4.10 -3.74
CA HIS A 148 5.95 3.07 -4.76
C HIS A 148 6.86 3.61 -5.86
N LEU A 149 7.85 2.81 -6.26
CA LEU A 149 8.83 3.16 -7.29
C LEU A 149 9.05 2.01 -8.27
N HIS A 150 9.33 2.37 -9.51
CA HIS A 150 9.81 1.44 -10.53
C HIS A 150 11.32 1.66 -10.74
N HIS A 151 12.11 0.62 -10.56
CA HIS A 151 13.57 0.68 -10.70
C HIS A 151 14.02 1.07 -12.13
N GLU A 152 13.19 0.76 -13.13
CA GLU A 152 13.36 1.15 -14.53
C GLU A 152 13.31 2.67 -14.74
N ASP A 153 12.63 3.43 -13.88
CA ASP A 153 12.56 4.89 -14.00
C ASP A 153 13.90 5.58 -13.71
N PHE A 154 14.83 4.88 -13.06
CA PHE A 154 16.13 5.41 -12.67
C PHE A 154 17.30 4.76 -13.43
N THR A 155 17.03 3.82 -14.33
CA THR A 155 18.07 3.04 -15.01
C THR A 155 17.97 3.12 -16.54
N GLY A 156 19.10 3.43 -17.18
CA GLY A 156 19.24 3.30 -18.62
C GLY A 156 18.35 4.24 -19.44
N GLN A 157 18.32 5.53 -19.08
CA GLN A 157 17.59 6.55 -19.84
C GLN A 157 18.00 6.52 -21.32
N TYR A 158 17.11 5.97 -22.14
CA TYR A 158 17.29 5.68 -23.56
C TYR A 158 18.26 4.54 -23.93
N GLY A 159 18.42 3.54 -23.06
CA GLY A 159 19.23 2.34 -23.32
C GLY A 159 18.38 1.10 -23.61
N LYS A 160 17.65 0.62 -22.59
CA LYS A 160 16.96 -0.69 -22.58
C LYS A 160 16.03 -0.90 -23.78
N PHE A 161 15.30 0.13 -24.17
CA PHE A 161 14.29 0.07 -25.23
C PHE A 161 14.72 0.75 -26.54
N TYR A 162 15.84 1.47 -26.55
CA TYR A 162 16.24 2.27 -27.71
C TYR A 162 16.56 1.39 -28.92
N SER A 163 17.33 0.32 -28.74
CA SER A 163 17.71 -0.54 -29.88
C SER A 163 16.49 -1.17 -30.56
N SER A 164 15.46 -1.50 -29.80
CA SER A 164 14.27 -2.19 -30.32
C SER A 164 13.18 -1.23 -30.78
N PHE A 165 13.06 -0.05 -30.17
CA PHE A 165 11.89 0.82 -30.31
C PHE A 165 12.21 2.26 -30.70
N ARG A 166 13.46 2.63 -31.00
CA ARG A 166 13.84 4.01 -31.38
C ARG A 166 13.01 4.65 -32.50
N ASN A 167 12.44 3.83 -33.39
CA ASN A 167 11.66 4.28 -34.53
C ASN A 167 10.15 4.31 -34.23
N GLU A 168 9.72 3.75 -33.10
CA GLU A 168 8.32 3.74 -32.70
C GLU A 168 7.86 5.12 -32.26
N MET A 169 6.65 5.50 -32.66
CA MET A 169 6.09 6.82 -32.36
C MET A 169 5.92 7.06 -30.87
N TRP A 170 5.43 6.06 -30.12
CA TRP A 170 5.24 6.16 -28.68
C TRP A 170 6.56 6.42 -27.95
N TYR A 171 7.65 5.80 -28.41
CA TYR A 171 8.97 5.93 -27.79
C TYR A 171 9.56 7.32 -28.05
N ARG A 172 9.45 7.82 -29.29
CA ARG A 172 9.92 9.16 -29.66
C ARG A 172 9.15 10.25 -28.93
N GLU A 173 7.85 10.06 -28.74
CA GLU A 173 7.02 11.00 -27.98
C GLU A 173 7.38 10.99 -26.49
N GLN A 174 7.56 9.82 -25.89
CA GLN A 174 8.03 9.71 -24.50
C GLN A 174 9.39 10.38 -24.31
N GLN A 175 10.35 10.16 -25.23
CA GLN A 175 11.63 10.83 -25.20
C GLN A 175 11.47 12.37 -25.23
N ARG A 176 10.64 12.88 -26.15
CA ARG A 176 10.37 14.31 -26.27
C ARG A 176 9.75 14.90 -25.00
N LEU A 177 8.81 14.18 -24.38
CA LEU A 177 8.17 14.60 -23.13
C LEU A 177 9.18 14.72 -21.99
N TYR A 178 10.04 13.72 -21.82
CA TYR A 178 11.07 13.74 -20.77
C TYR A 178 12.13 14.82 -21.02
N GLU A 179 12.60 14.99 -22.26
CA GLU A 179 13.55 16.07 -22.58
C GLU A 179 12.95 17.46 -22.37
N ALA A 180 11.67 17.65 -22.73
CA ALA A 180 10.97 18.91 -22.51
C ALA A 180 10.78 19.21 -21.02
N GLN A 181 10.45 18.20 -20.22
CA GLN A 181 10.33 18.33 -18.77
C GLN A 181 11.69 18.64 -18.12
N ALA A 182 12.75 17.91 -18.47
CA ALA A 182 14.10 18.17 -17.97
C ALA A 182 14.51 19.63 -18.22
N LYS A 183 14.27 20.12 -19.44
CA LYS A 183 14.56 21.51 -19.81
C LYS A 183 13.72 22.51 -19.02
N ARG A 184 12.42 22.25 -18.81
CA ARG A 184 11.53 23.09 -17.99
C ARG A 184 12.04 23.22 -16.56
N LEU A 185 12.57 22.13 -16.01
CA LEU A 185 13.11 22.03 -14.65
C LEU A 185 14.58 22.48 -14.55
N GLY A 186 15.16 23.03 -15.62
CA GLY A 186 16.52 23.60 -15.61
C GLY A 186 17.66 22.62 -15.88
N PHE A 187 17.36 21.39 -16.31
CA PHE A 187 18.36 20.37 -16.61
C PHE A 187 18.69 20.30 -18.11
N SER A 188 19.97 20.08 -18.42
CA SER A 188 20.44 19.88 -19.81
C SER A 188 20.23 18.45 -20.32
N LYS A 189 20.11 17.47 -19.42
CA LYS A 189 19.91 16.05 -19.75
C LYS A 189 18.91 15.42 -18.78
N VAL A 190 18.08 14.51 -19.29
CA VAL A 190 17.15 13.71 -18.48
C VAL A 190 17.89 12.87 -17.43
N ALA A 191 19.05 12.33 -17.76
CA ALA A 191 19.87 11.58 -16.80
C ALA A 191 20.33 12.44 -15.61
N ASP A 192 20.65 13.73 -15.84
CA ASP A 192 21.06 14.65 -14.76
C ASP A 192 19.85 14.98 -13.87
N GLN A 193 18.68 15.23 -14.47
CA GLN A 193 17.42 15.41 -13.73
C GLN A 193 17.09 14.19 -12.87
N LYS A 194 17.06 12.99 -13.47
CA LYS A 194 16.73 11.73 -12.77
C LYS A 194 17.71 11.39 -11.65
N LYS A 195 19.00 11.76 -11.80
CA LYS A 195 20.00 11.63 -10.74
C LYS A 195 19.66 12.51 -9.53
N VAL A 196 19.14 13.73 -9.75
CA VAL A 196 18.71 14.62 -8.65
C VAL A 196 17.43 14.07 -8.02
N VAL A 197 16.43 13.69 -8.82
CA VAL A 197 15.19 13.08 -8.31
C VAL A 197 15.49 11.84 -7.44
N ALA A 198 16.36 10.93 -7.91
CA ALA A 198 16.76 9.77 -7.14
C ALA A 198 17.47 10.12 -5.82
N ARG A 199 18.20 11.24 -5.76
CA ARG A 199 18.83 11.72 -4.52
C ARG A 199 17.81 12.28 -3.54
N VAL A 200 16.82 13.04 -4.02
CA VAL A 200 15.73 13.55 -3.18
C VAL A 200 14.92 12.37 -2.60
N ILE A 201 14.60 11.38 -3.43
CA ILE A 201 13.94 10.15 -2.96
C ILE A 201 14.80 9.41 -1.94
N TYR A 202 16.11 9.32 -2.15
CA TYR A 202 17.03 8.72 -1.18
C TYR A 202 17.01 9.48 0.16
N GLU A 203 17.04 10.81 0.13
CA GLU A 203 16.97 11.67 1.32
C GLU A 203 15.64 11.52 2.06
N TYR A 204 14.52 11.31 1.36
CA TYR A 204 13.22 11.03 1.95
C TYR A 204 13.16 9.67 2.69
N VAL A 205 13.87 8.65 2.17
CA VAL A 205 13.85 7.28 2.75
C VAL A 205 14.91 7.08 3.85
N ALA A 206 15.98 7.86 3.85
CA ALA A 206 17.18 7.68 4.70
C ALA A 206 16.97 8.13 6.16
#